data_AF-A0A3Q9FEN6-F1
#
_entry.id   AF-A0A3Q9FEN6-F1
#
_cell.length_a   1.000
_cell.length_b   1.000
_cell.length_c   1.000
_cell.angle_alpha   90.00
_cell.angle_beta   90.00
_cell.angle_gamma   90.00
#
_symmetry.space_group_name_H-M   'P 1'
#
loop_
_entity.id
_entity.type
_entity.pdbx_description
1 polymer ?
#
loop_
_entity_poly.entity_id
_entity_poly.type
_entity_poly.pdbx_seq_one_letter_code
_entity_poly.pdbx_strand_id
1 'polypeptide(L)'
;MSGTSYGVTPPISIANPTPRENEFNDSLIKELKARGSFESEAATKKRVEVLNILQKLTEEFVYLVSLKRNMSEGMARDAGGKIFTYGSYKLGVYGPGSDIDTLVVVPKHVNRNDFFEVFSELLKKRPELEEIAPVPDAFVPILKLEFGGISIDLIFARLDITRVPKDLTLDDKNLLRNIDEKELRALNGTRVTDEILTLVPKPTVFKHALRCIKMWAQNRAIYANIYGFPGGVAWAMLTARICQLYPNAVSAVIVEKFFHIYSQWSWPQPVLLKQIEDGPLQVRVWNPRLYPHDRQHKMPVITPAYPSMCATHNITSSTQKIIMEEFKRGVEVMQSIGTGKKTWSDLLQRHDFFHKYKFYLCIVAATQASYEEHLQYSGMVESKLRLLVQKLEAVEGIELAHPYIKAFDDGYFCKDEAELQQVINTYGTIEGGSITKDIKTTDNEQKEELAKDHLEVHLTKLYIGLKIDLQNGDKKLDIQHPCAEFFSICKSWQSFDSKIHHIQIKNVKLYDLPDDVYAEGETRPAKPTKRKRTNSKNQIKKRPKSIGAVAASS
;
A
#
# COMPACT_ATOMS: atom_id res chain seq x y z
N MET A 1 -28.21 25.19 -21.62
CA MET A 1 -27.83 24.24 -20.55
C MET A 1 -26.38 24.53 -20.19
N SER A 2 -26.13 25.18 -19.04
CA SER A 2 -24.76 25.36 -18.53
C SER A 2 -24.20 24.00 -18.15
N GLY A 3 -23.39 23.39 -19.03
CA GLY A 3 -22.82 22.07 -18.78
C GLY A 3 -21.98 22.09 -17.51
N THR A 4 -22.24 21.15 -16.59
CA THR A 4 -21.44 20.95 -15.39
C THR A 4 -19.98 20.74 -15.82
N SER A 5 -19.12 21.71 -15.50
CA SER A 5 -17.68 21.61 -15.77
C SER A 5 -17.04 20.75 -14.68
N TYR A 6 -16.36 19.68 -15.07
CA TYR A 6 -15.60 18.82 -14.16
C TYR A 6 -14.12 19.18 -14.20
N GLY A 7 -13.47 19.24 -13.03
CA GLY A 7 -12.04 19.48 -12.92
C GLY A 7 -11.63 20.95 -12.86
N VAL A 8 -10.32 21.18 -12.78
CA VAL A 8 -9.70 22.52 -12.69
C VAL A 8 -9.29 23.11 -14.05
N THR A 9 -9.48 22.36 -15.14
CA THR A 9 -9.22 22.79 -16.51
C THR A 9 -10.34 22.31 -17.44
N PRO A 10 -10.52 22.92 -18.62
CA PRO A 10 -11.36 22.37 -19.67
C PRO A 10 -10.95 20.93 -20.06
N PRO A 11 -11.87 20.12 -20.61
CA PRO A 11 -11.56 18.81 -21.14
C PRO A 11 -10.60 18.90 -22.34
N ILE A 12 -9.73 17.89 -22.52
CA ILE A 12 -8.84 17.80 -23.68
C ILE A 12 -9.64 17.37 -24.92
N SER A 13 -10.60 16.45 -24.74
CA SER A 13 -11.48 16.01 -25.82
C SER A 13 -12.86 15.65 -25.28
N ILE A 14 -13.88 16.05 -26.03
CA ILE A 14 -15.29 15.71 -25.77
C ILE A 14 -15.84 14.70 -26.79
N ALA A 15 -14.95 14.08 -27.58
CA ALA A 15 -15.36 13.10 -28.59
C ALA A 15 -16.07 11.90 -27.94
N ASN A 16 -17.13 11.42 -28.61
CA ASN A 16 -17.77 10.17 -28.26
C ASN A 16 -16.92 8.98 -28.71
N PRO A 17 -17.03 7.82 -28.03
CA PRO A 17 -16.27 6.63 -28.39
C PRO A 17 -16.69 6.13 -29.77
N THR A 18 -15.70 5.71 -30.55
CA THR A 18 -15.88 5.01 -31.82
C THR A 18 -16.29 3.55 -31.60
N PRO A 19 -16.86 2.87 -32.61
CA PRO A 19 -17.18 1.44 -32.51
C PRO A 19 -15.98 0.57 -32.08
N ARG A 20 -14.80 0.86 -32.64
CA ARG A 20 -13.55 0.16 -32.30
C ARG A 20 -13.14 0.36 -30.84
N GLU A 21 -13.32 1.57 -30.29
CA GLU A 21 -13.04 1.83 -28.88
C GLU A 21 -14.04 1.11 -27.95
N ASN A 22 -15.30 0.96 -28.38
CA ASN A 22 -16.29 0.18 -27.63
C ASN A 22 -15.92 -1.32 -27.61
N GLU A 23 -15.56 -1.90 -28.76
CA GLU A 23 -15.06 -3.29 -28.81
C GLU A 23 -13.81 -3.48 -27.94
N PHE A 24 -12.91 -2.49 -27.98
CA PHE A 24 -11.71 -2.51 -27.15
C PHE A 24 -12.06 -2.46 -25.66
N ASN A 25 -13.06 -1.67 -25.28
CA ASN A 25 -13.59 -1.60 -23.92
C ASN A 25 -14.27 -2.92 -23.48
N ASP A 26 -14.99 -3.60 -24.37
CA ASP A 26 -15.60 -4.90 -24.05
C ASP A 26 -14.53 -5.97 -23.78
N SER A 27 -13.45 -5.95 -24.55
CA SER A 27 -12.30 -6.85 -24.31
C SER A 27 -11.60 -6.57 -22.97
N LEU A 28 -11.52 -5.31 -22.54
CA LEU A 28 -11.03 -4.93 -21.21
C LEU A 28 -11.92 -5.53 -20.11
N ILE A 29 -13.23 -5.34 -20.21
CA ILE A 29 -14.18 -5.83 -19.21
C ILE A 29 -14.11 -7.37 -19.14
N LYS A 30 -13.98 -8.05 -20.28
CA LYS A 30 -13.81 -9.50 -20.35
C LYS A 30 -12.55 -9.96 -19.62
N GLU A 31 -11.41 -9.29 -19.84
CA GLU A 31 -10.15 -9.61 -19.15
C GLU A 31 -10.27 -9.40 -17.63
N LEU A 32 -10.87 -8.28 -17.20
CA LEU A 32 -11.08 -7.99 -15.79
C LEU A 32 -11.98 -9.03 -15.10
N LYS A 33 -13.01 -9.53 -15.80
CA LYS A 33 -13.86 -10.64 -15.33
C LYS A 33 -13.06 -11.94 -15.24
N ALA A 34 -12.30 -12.29 -16.27
CA ALA A 34 -11.49 -13.51 -16.30
C ALA A 34 -10.46 -13.56 -15.16
N ARG A 35 -9.95 -12.40 -14.74
CA ARG A 35 -9.02 -12.25 -13.61
C ARG A 35 -9.68 -12.06 -12.25
N GLY A 36 -11.00 -12.30 -12.14
CA GLY A 36 -11.71 -12.24 -10.87
C GLY A 36 -11.82 -10.84 -10.25
N SER A 37 -11.77 -9.77 -11.04
CA SER A 37 -11.91 -8.41 -10.50
C SER A 37 -13.30 -8.17 -9.90
N PHE A 38 -14.34 -8.78 -10.46
CA PHE A 38 -15.72 -8.58 -10.04
C PHE A 38 -16.15 -9.66 -9.06
N GLU A 39 -16.74 -9.23 -7.95
CA GLU A 39 -17.35 -10.13 -6.99
C GLU A 39 -18.69 -10.70 -7.52
N SER A 40 -19.08 -11.89 -7.05
CA SER A 40 -20.39 -12.46 -7.37
C SER A 40 -21.53 -11.67 -6.73
N GLU A 41 -22.71 -11.70 -7.35
CA GLU A 41 -23.89 -11.02 -6.81
C GLU A 41 -24.26 -11.51 -5.40
N ALA A 42 -24.11 -12.82 -5.13
CA ALA A 42 -24.40 -13.41 -3.84
C ALA A 42 -23.47 -12.88 -2.75
N ALA A 43 -22.16 -12.78 -3.02
CA ALA A 43 -21.21 -12.21 -2.07
C ALA A 43 -21.47 -10.71 -1.85
N THR A 44 -21.83 -9.96 -2.89
CA THR A 44 -22.21 -8.54 -2.73
C THR A 44 -23.48 -8.37 -1.91
N LYS A 45 -24.49 -9.25 -2.06
CA LYS A 45 -25.67 -9.27 -1.18
C LYS A 45 -25.29 -9.54 0.28
N LYS A 46 -24.40 -10.49 0.54
CA LYS A 46 -23.88 -10.78 1.88
C LYS A 46 -23.23 -9.55 2.52
N ARG A 47 -22.43 -8.79 1.77
CA ARG A 47 -21.83 -7.52 2.25
C ARG A 47 -22.91 -6.50 2.66
N VAL A 48 -23.98 -6.39 1.88
CA VAL A 48 -25.11 -5.48 2.20
C VAL A 48 -25.84 -5.94 3.47
N GLU A 49 -26.05 -7.24 3.65
CA GLU A 49 -26.65 -7.81 4.86
C GLU A 49 -25.80 -7.51 6.10
N VAL A 50 -24.49 -7.70 6.02
CA VAL A 50 -23.54 -7.39 7.08
C VAL A 50 -23.56 -5.89 7.43
N LEU A 51 -23.57 -5.00 6.44
CA LEU A 51 -23.68 -3.55 6.68
C LEU A 51 -25.00 -3.17 7.36
N ASN A 52 -26.11 -3.82 7.00
CA ASN A 52 -27.39 -3.60 7.67
C ASN A 52 -27.36 -4.04 9.14
N ILE A 53 -26.63 -5.11 9.46
CA ILE A 53 -26.42 -5.55 10.85
C ILE A 53 -25.57 -4.51 11.60
N LEU A 54 -24.44 -4.08 11.03
CA LEU A 54 -23.57 -3.07 11.63
C LEU A 54 -24.27 -1.72 11.86
N GLN A 55 -25.16 -1.30 10.95
CA GLN A 55 -25.97 -0.09 11.14
C GLN A 55 -26.89 -0.23 12.36
N LYS A 56 -27.56 -1.38 12.53
CA LYS A 56 -28.42 -1.64 13.70
C LYS A 56 -27.59 -1.68 14.99
N LEU A 57 -26.43 -2.32 14.99
CA LEU A 57 -25.53 -2.35 16.13
C LEU A 57 -25.00 -0.96 16.48
N THR A 58 -24.79 -0.10 15.49
CA THR A 58 -24.39 1.30 15.70
C THR A 58 -25.49 2.10 16.38
N GLU A 59 -26.75 1.94 15.95
CA GLU A 59 -27.92 2.57 16.60
C GLU A 59 -28.07 2.07 18.05
N GLU A 60 -27.93 0.76 18.28
CA GLU A 60 -27.97 0.16 19.62
C GLU A 60 -26.82 0.63 20.52
N PHE A 61 -25.61 0.72 19.97
CA PHE A 61 -24.43 1.25 20.66
C PHE A 61 -24.66 2.67 21.18
N VAL A 62 -25.09 3.58 20.30
CA VAL A 62 -25.36 4.97 20.69
C VAL A 62 -26.51 5.03 21.70
N TYR A 63 -27.55 4.20 21.53
CA TYR A 63 -28.66 4.11 22.48
C TYR A 63 -28.17 3.71 23.89
N LEU A 64 -27.38 2.64 24.02
CA LEU A 64 -26.88 2.16 25.30
C LEU A 64 -25.96 3.17 25.99
N VAL A 65 -25.07 3.84 25.25
CA VAL A 65 -24.22 4.90 25.79
C VAL A 65 -25.05 6.10 26.25
N SER A 66 -26.09 6.47 25.49
CA SER A 66 -27.00 7.55 25.85
C SER A 66 -27.73 7.29 27.17
N LEU A 67 -28.23 6.06 27.38
CA LEU A 67 -28.84 5.65 28.65
C LEU A 67 -27.85 5.67 29.82
N LYS A 68 -26.62 5.17 29.61
CA LYS A 68 -25.55 5.24 30.63
C LYS A 68 -25.21 6.68 31.05
N ARG A 69 -25.51 7.66 30.19
CA ARG A 69 -25.34 9.10 30.45
C ARG A 69 -26.64 9.78 30.93
N ASN A 70 -27.58 8.99 31.48
CA ASN A 70 -28.83 9.45 32.09
C ASN A 70 -29.79 10.18 31.13
N MET A 71 -29.70 9.92 29.82
CA MET A 71 -30.70 10.40 28.86
C MET A 71 -31.98 9.56 28.96
N SER A 72 -33.14 10.16 28.72
CA SER A 72 -34.41 9.41 28.62
C SER A 72 -34.40 8.47 27.42
N GLU A 73 -35.23 7.42 27.42
CA GLU A 73 -35.32 6.49 26.29
C GLU A 73 -35.62 7.19 24.96
N GLY A 74 -36.50 8.19 24.96
CA GLY A 74 -36.80 8.99 23.77
C GLY A 74 -35.58 9.76 23.27
N MET A 75 -34.86 10.44 24.17
CA MET A 75 -33.63 11.14 23.80
C MET A 75 -32.52 10.20 23.33
N ALA A 76 -32.42 9.02 23.94
CA ALA A 76 -31.44 7.99 23.57
C ALA A 76 -31.71 7.41 22.17
N ARG A 77 -32.99 7.22 21.80
CA ARG A 77 -33.36 6.82 20.42
C ARG A 77 -33.10 7.93 19.41
N ASP A 78 -33.47 9.16 19.77
CA ASP A 78 -33.27 10.35 18.93
C ASP A 78 -31.79 10.69 18.69
N ALA A 79 -30.88 10.22 19.56
CA ALA A 79 -29.44 10.39 19.40
C ALA A 79 -28.91 9.76 18.09
N GLY A 80 -29.57 8.69 17.61
CA GLY A 80 -29.31 8.07 16.32
C GLY A 80 -27.98 7.31 16.25
N GLY A 81 -27.20 7.57 15.21
CA GLY A 81 -25.95 6.85 14.91
C GLY A 81 -25.98 6.27 13.50
N LYS A 82 -24.87 6.37 12.77
CA LYS A 82 -24.83 5.97 11.37
C LYS A 82 -23.47 5.43 10.95
N ILE A 83 -23.48 4.36 10.17
CA ILE A 83 -22.30 3.89 9.46
C ILE A 83 -22.21 4.52 8.07
N PHE A 84 -20.99 4.77 7.63
CA PHE A 84 -20.66 5.15 6.28
C PHE A 84 -19.58 4.21 5.75
N THR A 85 -19.71 3.76 4.52
CA THR A 85 -18.60 3.06 3.86
C THR A 85 -17.73 4.06 3.12
N TYR A 86 -16.43 3.76 3.04
CA TYR A 86 -15.48 4.51 2.24
C TYR A 86 -14.58 3.57 1.44
N GLY A 87 -13.52 4.11 0.83
CA GLY A 87 -12.50 3.29 0.19
C GLY A 87 -13.03 2.50 -1.01
N SER A 88 -12.45 1.31 -1.21
CA SER A 88 -12.68 0.54 -2.46
C SER A 88 -14.11 0.03 -2.60
N TYR A 89 -14.75 -0.33 -1.48
CA TYR A 89 -16.13 -0.80 -1.43
C TYR A 89 -17.08 0.30 -1.88
N LYS A 90 -17.01 1.47 -1.25
CA LYS A 90 -17.85 2.63 -1.57
C LYS A 90 -17.63 3.14 -3.00
N LEU A 91 -16.39 3.14 -3.49
CA LEU A 91 -16.08 3.46 -4.89
C LEU A 91 -16.66 2.43 -5.87
N GLY A 92 -17.05 1.23 -5.43
CA GLY A 92 -17.55 0.15 -6.28
C GLY A 92 -16.45 -0.55 -7.09
N VAL A 93 -15.20 -0.50 -6.61
CA VAL A 93 -14.01 -1.08 -7.26
C VAL A 93 -13.30 -2.13 -6.41
N TYR A 94 -14.03 -2.69 -5.44
CA TYR A 94 -13.62 -3.84 -4.64
C TYR A 94 -13.72 -5.14 -5.43
N GLY A 95 -12.95 -6.15 -5.03
CA GLY A 95 -12.99 -7.50 -5.58
C GLY A 95 -13.25 -8.55 -4.49
N PRO A 96 -13.27 -9.84 -4.86
CA PRO A 96 -13.29 -10.94 -3.89
C PRO A 96 -12.14 -10.78 -2.88
N GLY A 97 -12.43 -10.99 -1.59
CA GLY A 97 -11.44 -10.83 -0.52
C GLY A 97 -11.03 -9.39 -0.19
N SER A 98 -11.65 -8.37 -0.81
CA SER A 98 -11.47 -6.99 -0.33
C SER A 98 -12.22 -6.79 0.98
N ASP A 99 -11.62 -6.00 1.86
CA ASP A 99 -12.21 -5.51 3.10
C ASP A 99 -13.35 -4.50 2.86
N ILE A 100 -14.12 -4.23 3.91
CA ILE A 100 -15.08 -3.12 3.96
C ILE A 100 -14.61 -2.07 4.96
N ASP A 101 -13.99 -1.03 4.42
CA ASP A 101 -13.75 0.24 5.09
C ASP A 101 -15.07 0.88 5.58
N THR A 102 -15.27 0.91 6.90
CA THR A 102 -16.52 1.36 7.53
C THR A 102 -16.25 2.39 8.64
N LEU A 103 -16.89 3.55 8.54
CA LEU A 103 -16.85 4.63 9.52
C LEU A 103 -18.13 4.65 10.36
N VAL A 104 -17.99 4.53 11.67
CA VAL A 104 -19.07 4.72 12.65
C VAL A 104 -19.11 6.18 13.08
N VAL A 105 -20.22 6.86 12.80
CA VAL A 105 -20.46 8.26 13.14
C VAL A 105 -21.46 8.37 14.28
N VAL A 106 -21.07 9.07 15.35
CA VAL A 106 -21.83 9.17 16.60
C VAL A 106 -21.99 10.62 17.08
N PRO A 107 -23.01 10.92 17.90
CA PRO A 107 -23.20 12.25 18.49
C PRO A 107 -22.16 12.56 19.58
N LYS A 108 -22.07 13.85 19.96
CA LYS A 108 -21.01 14.42 20.81
C LYS A 108 -20.84 13.79 22.19
N HIS A 109 -21.89 13.14 22.72
CA HIS A 109 -21.85 12.48 24.01
C HIS A 109 -21.37 11.03 23.92
N VAL A 110 -20.96 10.50 22.76
CA VAL A 110 -20.38 9.16 22.66
C VAL A 110 -18.90 9.28 22.38
N ASN A 111 -18.05 8.70 23.21
CA ASN A 111 -16.60 8.86 23.12
C ASN A 111 -15.91 7.64 22.49
N ARG A 112 -14.65 7.80 22.09
CA ARG A 112 -13.83 6.72 21.53
C ARG A 112 -13.68 5.51 22.48
N ASN A 113 -13.58 5.73 23.78
CA ASN A 113 -13.53 4.61 24.75
C ASN A 113 -14.83 3.80 24.72
N ASP A 114 -15.97 4.47 24.58
CA ASP A 114 -17.26 3.77 24.43
C ASP A 114 -17.27 2.87 23.19
N PHE A 115 -16.59 3.27 22.10
CA PHE A 115 -16.44 2.46 20.89
C PHE A 115 -15.56 1.22 21.12
N PHE A 116 -14.44 1.33 21.82
CA PHE A 116 -13.58 0.17 22.11
C PHE A 116 -14.12 -0.74 23.22
N GLU A 117 -14.98 -0.22 24.10
CA GLU A 117 -15.60 -0.98 25.18
C GLU A 117 -17.00 -1.47 24.78
N VAL A 118 -17.98 -0.56 24.72
CA VAL A 118 -19.40 -0.91 24.55
C VAL A 118 -19.68 -1.51 23.18
N PHE A 119 -19.16 -0.91 22.11
CA PHE A 119 -19.41 -1.42 20.76
C PHE A 119 -18.68 -2.75 20.50
N SER A 120 -17.44 -2.88 20.99
CA SER A 120 -16.70 -4.15 20.98
C SER A 120 -17.47 -5.27 21.68
N GLU A 121 -18.03 -5.01 22.87
CA GLU A 121 -18.84 -6.00 23.59
C GLU A 121 -20.17 -6.32 22.90
N LEU A 122 -20.76 -5.38 22.15
CA LEU A 122 -21.92 -5.67 21.30
C LEU A 122 -21.55 -6.59 20.13
N LEU A 123 -20.41 -6.33 19.49
CA LEU A 123 -19.91 -7.14 18.38
C LEU A 123 -19.60 -8.58 18.85
N LYS A 124 -18.96 -8.74 20.01
CA LYS A 124 -18.64 -10.07 20.58
C LYS A 124 -19.85 -10.95 20.88
N LYS A 125 -21.05 -10.37 21.01
CA LYS A 125 -22.30 -11.12 21.23
C LYS A 125 -22.91 -11.66 19.94
N ARG A 126 -22.34 -11.34 18.79
CA ARG A 126 -22.87 -11.70 17.48
C ARG A 126 -22.35 -13.07 17.04
N PRO A 127 -23.23 -14.00 16.64
CA PRO A 127 -22.79 -15.28 16.08
C PRO A 127 -22.05 -15.13 14.75
N GLU A 128 -22.21 -13.99 14.07
CA GLU A 128 -21.50 -13.69 12.83
C GLU A 128 -20.04 -13.26 13.06
N LEU A 129 -19.63 -12.91 14.28
CA LEU A 129 -18.26 -12.50 14.56
C LEU A 129 -17.34 -13.73 14.63
N GLU A 130 -16.29 -13.72 13.82
CA GLU A 130 -15.24 -14.75 13.79
C GLU A 130 -13.99 -14.26 14.52
N GLU A 131 -13.54 -13.05 14.19
CA GLU A 131 -12.35 -12.44 14.79
C GLU A 131 -12.57 -10.96 15.09
N ILE A 132 -11.95 -10.46 16.16
CA ILE A 132 -11.93 -9.04 16.52
C ILE A 132 -10.54 -8.65 17.06
N ALA A 133 -9.93 -7.64 16.45
CA ALA A 133 -8.63 -7.10 16.85
C ALA A 133 -8.74 -5.57 17.05
N PRO A 134 -8.82 -5.10 18.31
CA PRO A 134 -8.81 -3.68 18.63
C PRO A 134 -7.41 -3.06 18.52
N VAL A 135 -7.29 -1.92 17.82
CA VAL A 135 -6.02 -1.19 17.68
C VAL A 135 -6.24 0.30 18.04
N PRO A 136 -6.34 0.65 19.33
CA PRO A 136 -6.66 2.01 19.79
C PRO A 136 -5.54 3.04 19.54
N ASP A 137 -4.29 2.56 19.48
CA ASP A 137 -3.09 3.40 19.36
C ASP A 137 -2.64 3.64 17.92
N ALA A 138 -3.40 3.13 16.94
CA ALA A 138 -3.17 3.39 15.53
C ALA A 138 -3.31 4.90 15.18
N PHE A 139 -2.72 5.29 14.05
CA PHE A 139 -2.81 6.66 13.52
C PHE A 139 -4.25 7.14 13.33
N VAL A 140 -5.12 6.22 12.89
CA VAL A 140 -6.58 6.28 13.00
C VAL A 140 -7.00 5.05 13.80
N PRO A 141 -7.50 5.21 15.04
CA PRO A 141 -7.93 4.09 15.88
C PRO A 141 -8.98 3.24 15.16
N ILE A 142 -8.82 1.91 15.24
CA ILE A 142 -9.57 0.97 14.39
C ILE A 142 -9.92 -0.31 15.15
N LEU A 143 -11.08 -0.89 14.86
CA LEU A 143 -11.45 -2.28 15.17
C LEU A 143 -11.41 -3.07 13.86
N LYS A 144 -10.53 -4.07 13.77
CA LYS A 144 -10.51 -5.00 12.64
C LYS A 144 -11.35 -6.22 12.97
N LEU A 145 -12.26 -6.60 12.09
CA LEU A 145 -13.16 -7.73 12.27
C LEU A 145 -13.07 -8.72 11.10
N GLU A 146 -13.24 -10.00 11.40
CA GLU A 146 -13.83 -10.96 10.46
C GLU A 146 -15.29 -11.19 10.89
N PHE A 147 -16.25 -10.78 10.05
CA PHE A 147 -17.67 -10.80 10.39
C PHE A 147 -18.49 -11.39 9.25
N GLY A 148 -18.99 -12.61 9.45
CA GLY A 148 -19.68 -13.39 8.43
C GLY A 148 -18.76 -13.70 7.25
N GLY A 149 -17.51 -14.08 7.49
CA GLY A 149 -16.47 -14.34 6.49
C GLY A 149 -16.13 -13.13 5.61
N ILE A 150 -16.27 -11.91 6.14
CA ILE A 150 -15.91 -10.67 5.47
C ILE A 150 -15.03 -9.86 6.42
N SER A 151 -13.86 -9.45 5.94
CA SER A 151 -12.97 -8.51 6.65
C SER A 151 -13.59 -7.11 6.69
N ILE A 152 -13.67 -6.51 7.88
CA ILE A 152 -14.24 -5.18 8.09
C ILE A 152 -13.31 -4.34 8.96
N ASP A 153 -12.98 -3.17 8.45
CA ASP A 153 -12.18 -2.17 9.12
C ASP A 153 -13.11 -1.07 9.66
N LEU A 154 -13.36 -1.09 10.97
CA LEU A 154 -14.25 -0.14 11.64
C LEU A 154 -13.46 0.98 12.31
N ILE A 155 -13.67 2.20 11.83
CA ILE A 155 -13.12 3.43 12.43
C ILE A 155 -14.24 4.27 13.03
N PHE A 156 -13.87 5.18 13.93
CA PHE A 156 -14.80 5.96 14.73
C PHE A 156 -14.64 7.46 14.49
N ALA A 157 -15.77 8.18 14.33
CA ALA A 157 -15.81 9.63 14.42
C ALA A 157 -16.99 10.13 15.25
N ARG A 158 -16.69 11.05 16.17
CA ARG A 158 -17.67 11.79 16.95
C ARG A 158 -17.87 13.17 16.32
N LEU A 159 -19.13 13.55 16.10
CA LEU A 159 -19.49 14.89 15.62
C LEU A 159 -19.92 15.78 16.78
N ASP A 160 -19.66 17.08 16.70
CA ASP A 160 -20.15 18.08 17.67
C ASP A 160 -21.64 18.43 17.45
N ILE A 161 -22.48 17.41 17.38
CA ILE A 161 -23.94 17.51 17.24
C ILE A 161 -24.62 16.57 18.23
N THR A 162 -25.87 16.86 18.59
CA THR A 162 -26.63 16.08 19.58
C THR A 162 -27.29 14.83 19.00
N ARG A 163 -27.48 14.77 17.68
CA ARG A 163 -28.19 13.70 16.98
C ARG A 163 -27.50 13.40 15.66
N VAL A 164 -27.36 12.12 15.33
CA VAL A 164 -26.86 11.65 14.03
C VAL A 164 -28.01 10.95 13.30
N PRO A 165 -28.75 11.66 12.43
CA PRO A 165 -29.90 11.10 11.74
C PRO A 165 -29.50 10.20 10.55
N LYS A 166 -30.43 9.37 10.08
CA LYS A 166 -30.19 8.37 9.01
C LYS A 166 -29.87 9.01 7.66
N ASP A 167 -30.38 10.20 7.41
CA ASP A 167 -30.18 10.98 6.19
C ASP A 167 -28.93 11.88 6.23
N LEU A 168 -28.19 11.93 7.36
CA LEU A 168 -26.98 12.74 7.48
C LEU A 168 -25.97 12.42 6.37
N THR A 169 -25.47 13.45 5.71
CA THR A 169 -24.32 13.42 4.79
C THR A 169 -23.12 14.12 5.43
N LEU A 170 -21.91 13.84 4.93
CA LEU A 170 -20.66 14.38 5.49
C LEU A 170 -20.03 15.49 4.62
N ASP A 171 -20.77 16.01 3.65
CA ASP A 171 -20.32 17.05 2.71
C ASP A 171 -20.23 18.44 3.37
N ASP A 172 -21.06 18.73 4.38
CA ASP A 172 -20.97 19.98 5.14
C ASP A 172 -19.63 20.09 5.89
N LYS A 173 -18.85 21.14 5.59
CA LYS A 173 -17.57 21.44 6.24
C LYS A 173 -17.75 21.90 7.68
N ASN A 174 -18.92 22.40 8.07
CA ASN A 174 -19.19 22.83 9.44
C ASN A 174 -19.22 21.66 10.41
N LEU A 175 -19.50 20.44 9.92
CA LEU A 175 -19.40 19.22 10.72
C LEU A 175 -17.98 18.97 11.24
N LEU A 176 -16.95 19.60 10.66
CA LEU A 176 -15.56 19.44 11.09
C LEU A 176 -15.16 20.36 12.27
N ARG A 177 -16.04 21.26 12.72
CA ARG A 177 -15.76 22.17 13.84
C ARG A 177 -15.71 21.40 15.15
N ASN A 178 -14.75 21.77 16.00
CA ASN A 178 -14.56 21.20 17.35
C ASN A 178 -14.30 19.68 17.39
N ILE A 179 -13.83 19.11 16.28
CA ILE A 179 -13.47 17.70 16.16
C ILE A 179 -11.98 17.50 16.40
N ASP A 180 -11.61 16.38 17.04
CA ASP A 180 -10.20 16.06 17.25
C ASP A 180 -9.48 15.63 15.95
N GLU A 181 -8.14 15.63 15.95
CA GLU A 181 -7.38 15.33 14.73
C GLU A 181 -7.58 13.89 14.22
N LYS A 182 -7.79 12.92 15.12
CA LYS A 182 -8.00 11.50 14.76
C LYS A 182 -9.38 11.31 14.13
N GLU A 183 -10.41 11.95 14.68
CA GLU A 183 -11.78 11.98 14.17
C GLU A 183 -11.86 12.71 12.82
N LEU A 184 -11.12 13.82 12.65
CA LEU A 184 -11.00 14.53 11.38
C LEU A 184 -10.43 13.62 10.27
N ARG A 185 -9.37 12.86 10.58
CA ARG A 185 -8.79 11.88 9.66
C ARG A 185 -9.79 10.78 9.31
N ALA A 186 -10.55 10.29 10.30
CA ALA A 186 -11.57 9.26 10.08
C ALA A 186 -12.69 9.74 9.14
N LEU A 187 -13.19 10.97 9.33
CA LEU A 187 -14.20 11.57 8.47
C LEU A 187 -13.70 11.80 7.03
N ASN A 188 -12.43 12.13 6.87
CA ASN A 188 -11.85 12.44 5.56
C ASN A 188 -11.88 11.25 4.59
N GLY A 189 -11.77 10.00 5.07
CA GLY A 189 -11.87 8.82 4.21
C GLY A 189 -13.18 8.78 3.41
N THR A 190 -14.30 8.96 4.12
CA THR A 190 -15.65 9.02 3.51
C THR A 190 -15.82 10.25 2.64
N ARG A 191 -15.47 11.44 3.15
CA ARG A 191 -15.62 12.71 2.42
C ARG A 191 -14.87 12.71 1.09
N VAL A 192 -13.62 12.24 1.08
CA VAL A 192 -12.82 12.12 -0.15
C VAL A 192 -13.44 11.15 -1.13
N THR A 193 -13.94 10.01 -0.64
CA THR A 193 -14.55 8.99 -1.50
C THR A 193 -15.81 9.50 -2.17
N ASP A 194 -16.70 10.15 -1.41
CA ASP A 194 -17.93 10.74 -1.93
C ASP A 194 -17.62 11.85 -2.94
N GLU A 195 -16.66 12.74 -2.65
CA GLU A 195 -16.26 13.79 -3.59
C GLU A 195 -15.65 13.24 -4.89
N ILE A 196 -14.86 12.17 -4.85
CA ILE A 196 -14.35 11.55 -6.09
C ILE A 196 -15.51 11.11 -6.99
N LEU A 197 -16.57 10.53 -6.41
CA LEU A 197 -17.74 10.06 -7.15
C LEU A 197 -18.58 11.21 -7.75
N THR A 198 -18.62 12.37 -7.09
CA THR A 198 -19.30 13.56 -7.63
C THR A 198 -18.46 14.32 -8.65
N LEU A 199 -17.14 14.12 -8.65
CA LEU A 199 -16.19 14.82 -9.52
C LEU A 199 -15.84 14.07 -10.81
N VAL A 200 -16.47 12.93 -11.10
CA VAL A 200 -16.31 12.17 -12.35
C VAL A 200 -17.55 12.29 -13.26
N PRO A 201 -17.38 12.50 -14.58
CA PRO A 201 -18.53 12.65 -15.50
C PRO A 201 -19.39 11.38 -15.65
N LYS A 202 -18.76 10.21 -15.67
CA LYS A 202 -19.42 8.91 -15.87
C LYS A 202 -18.90 7.89 -14.85
N PRO A 203 -19.61 7.68 -13.71
CA PRO A 203 -19.13 6.79 -12.64
C PRO A 203 -18.80 5.37 -13.09
N THR A 204 -19.60 4.77 -13.98
CA THR A 204 -19.33 3.41 -14.50
C THR A 204 -18.03 3.34 -15.29
N VAL A 205 -17.74 4.35 -16.12
CA VAL A 205 -16.48 4.42 -16.90
C VAL A 205 -15.29 4.51 -15.95
N PHE A 206 -15.40 5.40 -14.95
CA PHE A 206 -14.40 5.56 -13.90
C PHE A 206 -14.14 4.25 -13.15
N LYS A 207 -15.19 3.54 -12.72
CA LYS A 207 -15.07 2.28 -11.96
C LYS A 207 -14.31 1.21 -12.75
N HIS A 208 -14.66 0.98 -14.01
CA HIS A 208 -13.96 -0.02 -14.83
C HIS A 208 -12.50 0.37 -15.11
N ALA A 209 -12.24 1.65 -15.40
CA ALA A 209 -10.86 2.14 -15.59
C ALA A 209 -10.04 1.96 -14.30
N LEU A 210 -10.59 2.36 -13.16
CA LEU A 210 -9.92 2.24 -11.86
C LEU A 210 -9.68 0.78 -11.47
N ARG A 211 -10.59 -0.16 -11.78
CA ARG A 211 -10.37 -1.60 -11.61
C ARG A 211 -9.13 -2.07 -12.39
N CYS A 212 -8.99 -1.65 -13.64
CA CYS A 212 -7.81 -1.93 -14.45
C CYS A 212 -6.54 -1.32 -13.85
N ILE A 213 -6.56 -0.04 -13.47
CA ILE A 213 -5.39 0.64 -12.90
C ILE A 213 -4.98 0.04 -11.56
N LYS A 214 -5.92 -0.32 -10.69
CA LYS A 214 -5.63 -1.01 -9.42
C LYS A 214 -4.94 -2.34 -9.67
N MET A 215 -5.51 -3.19 -10.53
CA MET A 215 -4.94 -4.50 -10.84
C MET A 215 -3.57 -4.38 -11.51
N TRP A 216 -3.42 -3.43 -12.45
CA TRP A 216 -2.13 -3.10 -13.05
C TRP A 216 -1.11 -2.71 -11.97
N ALA A 217 -1.42 -1.72 -11.13
CA ALA A 217 -0.48 -1.23 -10.12
C ALA A 217 -0.09 -2.31 -9.10
N GLN A 218 -1.03 -3.18 -8.70
CA GLN A 218 -0.76 -4.34 -7.85
C GLN A 218 0.16 -5.35 -8.55
N ASN A 219 -0.17 -5.74 -9.78
CA ASN A 219 0.63 -6.69 -10.55
C ASN A 219 2.01 -6.15 -10.90
N ARG A 220 2.16 -4.83 -11.04
CA ARG A 220 3.44 -4.16 -11.31
C ARG A 220 4.23 -3.77 -10.05
N ALA A 221 3.77 -4.16 -8.85
CA ALA A 221 4.40 -3.84 -7.57
C ALA A 221 4.61 -2.34 -7.31
N ILE A 222 3.60 -1.53 -7.62
CA ILE A 222 3.59 -0.07 -7.39
C ILE A 222 2.32 0.39 -6.66
N TYR A 223 1.77 -0.46 -5.80
CA TYR A 223 0.57 -0.19 -5.00
C TYR A 223 0.87 -0.46 -3.52
N ALA A 224 1.34 0.57 -2.80
CA ALA A 224 1.48 0.55 -1.34
C ALA A 224 1.99 1.90 -0.79
N ASN A 225 1.13 2.65 -0.10
CA ASN A 225 1.50 3.96 0.47
C ASN A 225 2.59 3.87 1.55
N ILE A 226 2.61 2.79 2.34
CA ILE A 226 3.61 2.58 3.39
C ILE A 226 5.04 2.46 2.83
N TYR A 227 5.18 1.86 1.63
CA TYR A 227 6.45 1.67 0.93
C TYR A 227 6.81 2.81 -0.06
N GLY A 228 6.04 3.89 -0.07
CA GLY A 228 6.31 5.05 -0.93
C GLY A 228 5.75 4.96 -2.35
N PHE A 229 4.76 4.11 -2.59
CA PHE A 229 3.98 4.08 -3.84
C PHE A 229 2.57 4.64 -3.63
N PRO A 230 1.82 5.03 -4.69
CA PRO A 230 0.45 5.48 -4.51
C PRO A 230 -0.44 4.37 -3.91
N GLY A 231 -1.25 4.74 -2.92
CA GLY A 231 -2.31 3.89 -2.39
C GLY A 231 -3.61 3.96 -3.21
N GLY A 232 -4.65 3.27 -2.76
CA GLY A 232 -5.92 3.17 -3.49
C GLY A 232 -6.59 4.50 -3.81
N VAL A 233 -6.62 5.42 -2.85
CA VAL A 233 -7.22 6.75 -3.04
C VAL A 233 -6.43 7.61 -4.03
N ALA A 234 -5.09 7.50 -4.03
CA ALA A 234 -4.25 8.22 -4.98
C ALA A 234 -4.49 7.71 -6.42
N TRP A 235 -4.53 6.40 -6.62
CA TRP A 235 -4.88 5.81 -7.92
C TRP A 235 -6.31 6.17 -8.37
N ALA A 236 -7.26 6.24 -7.44
CA ALA A 236 -8.61 6.71 -7.72
C ALA A 236 -8.62 8.16 -8.22
N MET A 237 -7.91 9.07 -7.54
CA MET A 237 -7.83 10.47 -7.96
C MET A 237 -7.09 10.66 -9.29
N LEU A 238 -6.00 9.93 -9.51
CA LEU A 238 -5.30 9.94 -10.81
C LEU A 238 -6.25 9.49 -11.93
N THR A 239 -7.00 8.41 -11.72
CA THR A 239 -7.98 7.91 -12.71
C THR A 239 -9.14 8.90 -12.92
N ALA A 240 -9.66 9.48 -11.83
CA ALA A 240 -10.74 10.46 -11.87
C ALA A 240 -10.33 11.70 -12.68
N ARG A 241 -9.10 12.18 -12.53
CA ARG A 241 -8.60 13.33 -13.30
C ARG A 241 -8.63 13.07 -14.80
N ILE A 242 -8.26 11.87 -15.24
CA ILE A 242 -8.33 11.50 -16.67
C ILE A 242 -9.78 11.45 -17.15
N CYS A 243 -10.71 10.96 -16.32
CA CYS A 243 -12.15 10.99 -16.63
C CYS A 243 -12.66 12.42 -16.83
N GLN A 244 -12.17 13.40 -16.05
CA GLN A 244 -12.52 14.82 -16.23
C GLN A 244 -12.00 15.38 -17.56
N LEU A 245 -10.81 14.95 -17.98
CA LEU A 245 -10.19 15.41 -19.23
C LEU A 245 -10.83 14.79 -20.48
N TYR A 246 -11.48 13.63 -20.35
CA TYR A 246 -12.15 12.89 -21.43
C TYR A 246 -13.56 12.44 -21.01
N PRO A 247 -14.50 13.38 -20.79
CA PRO A 247 -15.79 13.10 -20.15
C PRO A 247 -16.68 12.12 -20.91
N ASN A 248 -16.50 12.00 -22.23
CA ASN A 248 -17.34 11.15 -23.07
C ASN A 248 -16.73 9.78 -23.38
N ALA A 249 -15.44 9.57 -23.10
CA ALA A 249 -14.70 8.36 -23.46
C ALA A 249 -15.17 7.10 -22.69
N VAL A 250 -14.82 5.93 -23.22
CA VAL A 250 -14.96 4.63 -22.55
C VAL A 250 -13.73 4.28 -21.73
N SER A 251 -13.84 3.29 -20.84
CA SER A 251 -12.80 2.97 -19.85
C SER A 251 -11.48 2.56 -20.47
N ALA A 252 -11.50 1.83 -21.58
CA ALA A 252 -10.28 1.47 -22.30
C ALA A 252 -9.49 2.70 -22.78
N VAL A 253 -10.18 3.71 -23.29
CA VAL A 253 -9.57 4.99 -23.70
C VAL A 253 -9.06 5.75 -22.48
N ILE A 254 -9.81 5.77 -21.37
CA ILE A 254 -9.33 6.36 -20.10
C ILE A 254 -8.01 5.70 -19.66
N VAL A 255 -7.90 4.37 -19.71
CA VAL A 255 -6.67 3.64 -19.37
C VAL A 255 -5.52 4.00 -20.32
N GLU A 256 -5.77 4.09 -21.62
CA GLU A 256 -4.76 4.54 -22.59
C GLU A 256 -4.26 5.96 -22.29
N LYS A 257 -5.19 6.91 -22.11
CA LYS A 257 -4.88 8.32 -21.84
C LYS A 257 -4.23 8.51 -20.47
N PHE A 258 -4.55 7.66 -19.50
CA PHE A 258 -3.90 7.65 -18.19
C PHE A 258 -2.39 7.47 -18.31
N PHE A 259 -1.94 6.45 -19.03
CA PHE A 259 -0.49 6.23 -19.21
C PHE A 259 0.15 7.34 -20.02
N HIS A 260 -0.50 7.75 -21.11
CA HIS A 260 0.05 8.80 -21.97
C HIS A 260 0.25 10.12 -21.20
N ILE A 261 -0.79 10.59 -20.50
CA ILE A 261 -0.74 11.84 -19.74
C ILE A 261 0.25 11.75 -18.58
N TYR A 262 0.20 10.70 -17.76
CA TYR A 262 1.06 10.63 -16.58
C TYR A 262 2.53 10.31 -16.89
N SER A 263 2.82 9.70 -18.05
CA SER A 263 4.20 9.55 -18.54
C SER A 263 4.86 10.89 -18.93
N GLN A 264 4.05 11.90 -19.26
CA GLN A 264 4.49 13.23 -19.70
C GLN A 264 4.14 14.34 -18.71
N TRP A 265 3.48 14.00 -17.59
CA TRP A 265 3.05 14.97 -16.60
C TRP A 265 4.27 15.70 -16.01
N SER A 266 4.18 17.02 -15.92
CA SER A 266 5.27 17.88 -15.44
C SER A 266 5.39 17.84 -13.91
N TRP A 267 5.70 16.68 -13.33
CA TRP A 267 5.97 16.54 -11.90
C TRP A 267 7.06 17.52 -11.45
N PRO A 268 6.90 18.24 -10.31
CA PRO A 268 5.92 18.02 -9.24
C PRO A 268 4.63 18.86 -9.35
N GLN A 269 4.16 19.24 -10.55
CA GLN A 269 2.85 19.90 -10.66
C GLN A 269 1.73 19.00 -10.08
N PRO A 270 0.83 19.53 -9.24
CA PRO A 270 -0.14 18.72 -8.53
C PRO A 270 -1.29 18.26 -9.42
N VAL A 271 -1.78 17.06 -9.14
CA VAL A 271 -3.04 16.56 -9.69
C VAL A 271 -4.17 17.03 -8.77
N LEU A 272 -5.06 17.86 -9.30
CA LEU A 272 -6.23 18.43 -8.61
C LEU A 272 -7.52 17.98 -9.30
N LEU A 273 -8.52 17.54 -8.53
CA LEU A 273 -9.85 17.21 -9.04
C LEU A 273 -10.84 18.37 -8.98
N LYS A 274 -10.61 19.33 -8.09
CA LYS A 274 -11.33 20.61 -7.98
C LYS A 274 -10.38 21.68 -7.45
N GLN A 275 -10.80 22.94 -7.47
CA GLN A 275 -10.03 24.01 -6.84
C GLN A 275 -9.92 23.73 -5.34
N ILE A 276 -8.75 23.97 -4.77
CA ILE A 276 -8.54 23.82 -3.32
C ILE A 276 -9.39 24.89 -2.64
N GLU A 277 -10.25 24.45 -1.73
CA GLU A 277 -11.17 25.34 -1.03
C GLU A 277 -10.61 25.70 0.33
N ASP A 278 -10.84 26.96 0.73
CA ASP A 278 -10.73 27.34 2.12
C ASP A 278 -11.89 26.74 2.93
N GLY A 279 -11.75 26.75 4.25
CA GLY A 279 -12.78 26.24 5.13
C GLY A 279 -12.77 26.89 6.50
N PRO A 280 -13.70 26.48 7.38
CA PRO A 280 -14.01 27.21 8.61
C PRO A 280 -12.98 27.00 9.73
N LEU A 281 -11.95 26.19 9.51
CA LEU A 281 -10.97 25.83 10.55
C LEU A 281 -9.60 26.41 10.23
N GLN A 282 -8.83 26.71 11.26
CA GLN A 282 -7.42 27.09 11.15
C GLN A 282 -6.53 25.83 11.06
N VAL A 283 -6.82 24.96 10.08
CA VAL A 283 -6.06 23.73 9.83
C VAL A 283 -5.14 23.89 8.63
N ARG A 284 -4.03 23.15 8.62
CA ARG A 284 -3.12 23.14 7.49
C ARG A 284 -3.81 22.51 6.27
N VAL A 285 -3.93 23.30 5.21
CA VAL A 285 -4.31 22.84 3.87
C VAL A 285 -3.04 22.74 3.02
N TRP A 286 -2.93 21.73 2.15
CA TRP A 286 -1.76 21.55 1.30
C TRP A 286 -1.47 22.81 0.49
N ASN A 287 -0.28 23.40 0.70
CA ASN A 287 0.13 24.62 0.03
C ASN A 287 1.65 24.70 -0.10
N PRO A 288 2.22 24.36 -1.27
CA PRO A 288 3.67 24.38 -1.47
C PRO A 288 4.24 25.81 -1.47
N ARG A 289 3.44 26.87 -1.62
CA ARG A 289 3.97 28.24 -1.52
C ARG A 289 4.29 28.60 -0.08
N LEU A 290 3.47 28.12 0.86
CA LEU A 290 3.58 28.43 2.29
C LEU A 290 4.44 27.41 3.04
N TYR A 291 4.28 26.11 2.76
CA TYR A 291 4.87 25.04 3.58
C TYR A 291 6.06 24.36 2.87
N PRO A 292 7.30 24.44 3.43
CA PRO A 292 8.47 23.82 2.83
C PRO A 292 8.34 22.30 2.63
N HIS A 293 7.67 21.60 3.55
CA HIS A 293 7.42 20.17 3.42
C HIS A 293 6.55 19.85 2.19
N ASP A 294 5.54 20.65 1.90
CA ASP A 294 4.67 20.45 0.74
C ASP A 294 5.41 20.67 -0.59
N ARG A 295 6.44 21.53 -0.60
CA ARG A 295 7.33 21.72 -1.76
C ARG A 295 8.17 20.49 -2.09
N GLN A 296 8.43 19.64 -1.11
CA GLN A 296 9.28 18.46 -1.28
C GLN A 296 8.52 17.27 -1.88
N HIS A 297 7.19 17.33 -1.96
CA HIS A 297 6.37 16.27 -2.54
C HIS A 297 6.72 16.07 -4.02
N LYS A 298 7.12 14.85 -4.38
CA LYS A 298 7.65 14.51 -5.72
C LYS A 298 6.56 14.37 -6.78
N MET A 299 5.44 13.73 -6.43
CA MET A 299 4.31 13.52 -7.34
C MET A 299 2.98 13.82 -6.62
N PRO A 300 2.67 15.10 -6.32
CA PRO A 300 1.55 15.44 -5.46
C PRO A 300 0.19 15.13 -6.11
N VAL A 301 -0.61 14.32 -5.42
CA VAL A 301 -2.01 14.02 -5.77
C VAL A 301 -2.88 14.47 -4.59
N ILE A 302 -3.73 15.47 -4.82
CA ILE A 302 -4.35 16.23 -3.73
C ILE A 302 -5.79 15.79 -3.51
N THR A 303 -6.13 15.48 -2.26
CA THR A 303 -7.49 15.12 -1.87
C THR A 303 -8.45 16.28 -2.09
N PRO A 304 -9.62 16.04 -2.72
CA PRO A 304 -10.54 17.12 -3.06
C PRO A 304 -11.23 17.67 -1.80
N ALA A 305 -11.56 16.80 -0.82
CA ALA A 305 -12.26 17.22 0.38
C ALA A 305 -11.40 18.13 1.26
N TYR A 306 -12.01 19.19 1.77
CA TYR A 306 -11.41 20.07 2.77
C TYR A 306 -11.25 19.33 4.12
N PRO A 307 -10.10 19.48 4.82
CA PRO A 307 -8.89 20.17 4.36
C PRO A 307 -8.08 19.32 3.37
N SER A 308 -7.74 19.89 2.21
CA SER A 308 -7.01 19.16 1.16
C SER A 308 -5.59 18.79 1.61
N MET A 309 -5.19 17.54 1.35
CA MET A 309 -3.90 16.96 1.73
C MET A 309 -3.27 16.22 0.54
N CYS A 310 -1.96 16.00 0.60
CA CYS A 310 -1.26 15.18 -0.40
C CYS A 310 -1.36 13.68 -0.05
N ALA A 311 -2.05 12.91 -0.88
CA ALA A 311 -2.22 11.46 -0.73
C ALA A 311 -0.98 10.65 -1.13
N THR A 312 0.07 11.30 -1.62
CA THR A 312 1.29 10.69 -2.16
C THR A 312 2.57 11.28 -1.52
N HIS A 313 2.45 11.80 -0.29
CA HIS A 313 3.56 12.42 0.43
C HIS A 313 4.74 11.45 0.72
N ASN A 314 4.51 10.14 0.68
CA ASN A 314 5.54 9.12 0.90
C ASN A 314 6.39 8.80 -0.34
N ILE A 315 6.06 9.32 -1.52
CA ILE A 315 6.83 9.05 -2.74
C ILE A 315 8.25 9.61 -2.60
N THR A 316 9.23 8.73 -2.79
CA THR A 316 10.67 9.01 -2.81
C THR A 316 11.18 9.23 -4.23
N SER A 317 12.46 9.58 -4.40
CA SER A 317 13.05 9.74 -5.73
C SER A 317 13.12 8.41 -6.47
N SER A 318 13.42 7.31 -5.77
CA SER A 318 13.48 5.97 -6.34
C SER A 318 12.11 5.47 -6.78
N THR A 319 11.12 5.56 -5.90
CA THR A 319 9.73 5.13 -6.21
C THR A 319 9.12 6.00 -7.32
N GLN A 320 9.41 7.30 -7.37
CA GLN A 320 9.05 8.15 -8.52
C GLN A 320 9.63 7.61 -9.83
N LYS A 321 10.94 7.27 -9.89
CA LYS A 321 11.56 6.70 -11.09
C LYS A 321 10.86 5.42 -11.53
N ILE A 322 10.54 4.52 -10.58
CA ILE A 322 9.86 3.25 -10.85
C ILE A 322 8.45 3.48 -11.40
N ILE A 323 7.68 4.39 -10.80
CA ILE A 323 6.34 4.75 -11.28
C ILE A 323 6.42 5.31 -12.72
N MET A 324 7.41 6.17 -13.00
CA MET A 324 7.61 6.72 -14.34
C MET A 324 8.05 5.66 -15.37
N GLU A 325 8.87 4.68 -14.98
CA GLU A 325 9.20 3.51 -15.82
C GLU A 325 7.93 2.71 -16.17
N GLU A 326 7.08 2.45 -15.17
CA GLU A 326 5.85 1.67 -15.37
C GLU A 326 4.78 2.45 -16.17
N PHE A 327 4.72 3.79 -16.07
CA PHE A 327 3.90 4.59 -16.98
C PHE A 327 4.39 4.51 -18.43
N LYS A 328 5.71 4.58 -18.66
CA LYS A 328 6.29 4.40 -20.01
C LYS A 328 6.00 3.01 -20.57
N ARG A 329 6.20 1.95 -19.76
CA ARG A 329 5.80 0.58 -20.12
C ARG A 329 4.31 0.52 -20.48
N GLY A 330 3.45 1.16 -19.70
CA GLY A 330 2.02 1.27 -19.99
C GLY A 330 1.74 1.86 -21.36
N VAL A 331 2.40 2.97 -21.73
CA VAL A 331 2.28 3.58 -23.07
C VAL A 331 2.70 2.59 -24.17
N GLU A 332 3.85 1.94 -24.03
CA GLU A 332 4.37 0.99 -25.03
C GLU A 332 3.44 -0.23 -25.21
N VAL A 333 2.92 -0.77 -24.11
CA VAL A 333 1.99 -1.89 -24.13
C VAL A 333 0.67 -1.46 -24.78
N MET A 334 0.10 -0.30 -24.42
CA MET A 334 -1.14 0.19 -25.02
C MET A 334 -1.01 0.43 -26.53
N GLN A 335 0.12 0.97 -27.00
CA GLN A 335 0.41 1.10 -28.43
C GLN A 335 0.51 -0.27 -29.13
N SER A 336 1.15 -1.24 -28.47
CA SER A 336 1.27 -2.61 -28.98
C SER A 336 -0.09 -3.33 -29.04
N ILE A 337 -0.98 -3.08 -28.09
CA ILE A 337 -2.36 -3.58 -28.13
C ILE A 337 -3.14 -2.93 -29.28
N GLY A 338 -3.01 -1.61 -29.49
CA GLY A 338 -3.64 -0.91 -30.60
C GLY A 338 -3.23 -1.42 -31.99
N THR A 339 -2.02 -1.99 -32.11
CA THR A 339 -1.51 -2.64 -33.32
C THR A 339 -1.74 -4.16 -33.38
N GLY A 340 -2.42 -4.74 -32.39
CA GLY A 340 -2.73 -6.17 -32.33
C GLY A 340 -1.58 -7.09 -31.94
N LYS A 341 -0.45 -6.55 -31.46
CA LYS A 341 0.75 -7.32 -31.06
C LYS A 341 0.72 -7.80 -29.61
N LYS A 342 -0.08 -7.16 -28.77
CA LYS A 342 -0.25 -7.47 -27.34
C LYS A 342 -1.73 -7.43 -26.97
N THR A 343 -2.04 -7.88 -25.77
CA THR A 343 -3.39 -7.97 -25.18
C THR A 343 -3.44 -7.25 -23.82
N TRP A 344 -4.65 -7.10 -23.25
CA TRP A 344 -4.81 -6.62 -21.88
C TRP A 344 -4.06 -7.47 -20.84
N SER A 345 -3.89 -8.77 -21.12
CA SER A 345 -3.14 -9.67 -20.25
C SER A 345 -1.68 -9.25 -20.11
N ASP A 346 -1.06 -8.74 -21.18
CA ASP A 346 0.31 -8.23 -21.17
C ASP A 346 0.45 -6.95 -20.33
N LEU A 347 -0.56 -6.07 -20.35
CA LEU A 347 -0.59 -4.89 -19.50
C LEU A 347 -0.62 -5.30 -18.02
N LEU A 348 -1.47 -6.27 -17.70
CA LEU A 348 -1.73 -6.78 -16.36
C LEU A 348 -0.76 -7.90 -15.94
N GLN A 349 0.33 -8.12 -16.68
CA GLN A 349 1.34 -9.11 -16.34
C GLN A 349 2.02 -8.76 -15.01
N ARG A 350 2.22 -9.79 -14.18
CA ARG A 350 2.98 -9.71 -12.94
C ARG A 350 4.40 -9.15 -13.17
N HIS A 351 4.89 -8.38 -12.22
CA HIS A 351 6.24 -7.84 -12.19
C HIS A 351 7.29 -8.94 -12.10
N ASP A 352 8.53 -8.57 -12.38
CA ASP A 352 9.73 -9.39 -12.31
C ASP A 352 10.67 -8.93 -11.17
N PHE A 353 10.14 -8.30 -10.11
CA PHE A 353 10.92 -7.72 -9.01
C PHE A 353 12.04 -8.63 -8.48
N PHE A 354 11.75 -9.92 -8.22
CA PHE A 354 12.71 -10.91 -7.71
C PHE A 354 13.59 -11.56 -8.81
N HIS A 355 13.51 -11.04 -10.03
CA HIS A 355 14.37 -11.40 -11.17
C HIS A 355 15.19 -10.19 -11.69
N LYS A 356 14.72 -8.97 -11.40
CA LYS A 356 15.20 -7.70 -11.98
C LYS A 356 16.55 -7.23 -11.44
N TYR A 357 16.85 -7.47 -10.17
CA TYR A 357 18.04 -6.91 -9.50
C TYR A 357 19.11 -7.97 -9.24
N LYS A 358 20.38 -7.55 -9.23
CA LYS A 358 21.49 -8.45 -8.85
C LYS A 358 21.64 -8.60 -7.33
N PHE A 359 21.27 -7.55 -6.60
CA PHE A 359 21.41 -7.43 -5.15
C PHE A 359 20.10 -6.94 -4.53
N TYR A 360 19.78 -7.51 -3.38
CA TYR A 360 18.63 -7.15 -2.56
C TYR A 360 19.11 -6.94 -1.12
N LEU A 361 18.50 -5.98 -0.43
CA LEU A 361 18.55 -5.93 1.02
C LEU A 361 17.31 -6.64 1.56
N CYS A 362 17.53 -7.63 2.42
CA CYS A 362 16.49 -8.30 3.19
C CYS A 362 16.52 -7.76 4.62
N ILE A 363 15.46 -7.05 5.01
CA ILE A 363 15.27 -6.50 6.35
C ILE A 363 14.41 -7.50 7.11
N VAL A 364 14.89 -8.03 8.23
CA VAL A 364 14.18 -9.03 9.04
C VAL A 364 13.88 -8.43 10.41
N ALA A 365 12.60 -8.26 10.72
CA ALA A 365 12.13 -8.01 12.08
C ALA A 365 11.73 -9.35 12.70
N ALA A 366 12.21 -9.64 13.91
CA ALA A 366 11.84 -10.84 14.63
C ALA A 366 11.45 -10.51 16.08
N THR A 367 10.47 -11.26 16.60
CA THR A 367 9.94 -11.09 17.95
C THR A 367 9.84 -12.46 18.62
N GLN A 368 10.55 -12.65 19.72
CA GLN A 368 10.48 -13.83 20.59
C GLN A 368 9.37 -13.63 21.64
N ALA A 369 8.12 -13.56 21.20
CA ALA A 369 6.94 -13.40 22.03
C ALA A 369 5.67 -13.82 21.25
N SER A 370 4.51 -13.31 21.63
CA SER A 370 3.26 -13.54 20.93
C SER A 370 3.22 -12.87 19.56
N TYR A 371 2.34 -13.37 18.68
CA TYR A 371 2.05 -12.76 17.39
C TYR A 371 1.56 -11.30 17.50
N GLU A 372 0.81 -10.97 18.56
CA GLU A 372 0.31 -9.61 18.79
C GLU A 372 1.46 -8.61 19.04
N GLU A 373 2.42 -8.98 19.89
CA GLU A 373 3.64 -8.18 20.10
C GLU A 373 4.42 -8.04 18.80
N HIS A 374 4.52 -9.13 18.04
CA HIS A 374 5.19 -9.11 16.74
C HIS A 374 4.54 -8.15 15.76
N LEU A 375 3.21 -8.17 15.63
CA LEU A 375 2.46 -7.32 14.72
C LEU A 375 2.69 -5.83 15.00
N GLN A 376 2.83 -5.44 16.28
CA GLN A 376 3.18 -4.07 16.66
C GLN A 376 4.61 -3.71 16.23
N TYR A 377 5.57 -4.58 16.53
CA TYR A 377 6.97 -4.32 16.22
C TYR A 377 7.26 -4.35 14.72
N SER A 378 6.81 -5.38 14.00
CA SER A 378 7.02 -5.53 12.56
C SER A 378 6.30 -4.43 11.78
N GLY A 379 5.07 -4.07 12.18
CA GLY A 379 4.34 -2.92 11.60
C GLY A 379 5.07 -1.59 11.82
N MET A 380 5.72 -1.40 12.98
CA MET A 380 6.59 -0.24 13.21
C MET A 380 7.78 -0.27 12.25
N VAL A 381 8.51 -1.38 12.12
CA VAL A 381 9.65 -1.52 11.20
C VAL A 381 9.22 -1.26 9.74
N GLU A 382 8.11 -1.86 9.31
CA GLU A 382 7.52 -1.68 7.98
C GLU A 382 7.23 -0.20 7.69
N SER A 383 6.63 0.51 8.65
CA SER A 383 6.31 1.94 8.53
C SER A 383 7.53 2.84 8.33
N LYS A 384 8.72 2.38 8.71
CA LYS A 384 9.99 3.11 8.60
C LYS A 384 10.81 2.69 7.39
N LEU A 385 10.47 1.61 6.67
CA LEU A 385 11.27 1.10 5.55
C LEU A 385 11.55 2.19 4.49
N ARG A 386 10.59 3.08 4.23
CA ARG A 386 10.79 4.21 3.30
C ARG A 386 11.93 5.15 3.72
N LEU A 387 12.21 5.30 5.01
CA LEU A 387 13.30 6.13 5.51
C LEU A 387 14.65 5.52 5.15
N LEU A 388 14.76 4.19 5.20
CA LEU A 388 15.94 3.48 4.70
C LEU A 388 16.08 3.68 3.19
N VAL A 389 15.00 3.57 2.42
CA VAL A 389 15.02 3.86 0.97
C VAL A 389 15.52 5.28 0.67
N GLN A 390 15.03 6.29 1.40
CA GLN A 390 15.46 7.68 1.26
C GLN A 390 16.94 7.89 1.58
N LYS A 391 17.46 7.17 2.57
CA LYS A 391 18.89 7.21 2.91
C LYS A 391 19.74 6.49 1.86
N LEU A 392 19.28 5.33 1.38
CA LEU A 392 19.97 4.55 0.34
C LEU A 392 20.04 5.31 -0.99
N GLU A 393 18.96 5.95 -1.43
CA GLU A 393 18.96 6.69 -2.70
C GLU A 393 19.86 7.94 -2.69
N ALA A 394 20.34 8.36 -1.53
CA ALA A 394 21.32 9.43 -1.36
C ALA A 394 22.77 8.94 -1.33
N VAL A 395 23.00 7.61 -1.28
CA VAL A 395 24.35 7.03 -1.29
C VAL A 395 24.92 7.05 -2.70
N GLU A 396 26.14 7.56 -2.85
CA GLU A 396 26.87 7.51 -4.10
C GLU A 396 27.08 6.05 -4.55
N GLY A 397 26.77 5.77 -5.82
CA GLY A 397 26.81 4.42 -6.39
C GLY A 397 25.50 3.65 -6.32
N ILE A 398 24.47 4.14 -5.60
CA ILE A 398 23.10 3.61 -5.69
C ILE A 398 22.30 4.42 -6.71
N GLU A 399 21.98 3.81 -7.86
CA GLU A 399 21.14 4.45 -8.88
C GLU A 399 19.65 4.42 -8.48
N LEU A 400 19.24 3.32 -7.84
CA LEU A 400 17.86 3.03 -7.45
C LEU A 400 17.80 2.08 -6.24
N ALA A 401 17.00 2.44 -5.24
CA ALA A 401 16.57 1.56 -4.16
C ALA A 401 15.05 1.29 -4.30
N HIS A 402 14.67 0.08 -4.71
CA HIS A 402 13.29 -0.30 -5.01
C HIS A 402 12.72 -1.12 -3.83
N PRO A 403 11.90 -0.55 -2.94
CA PRO A 403 11.21 -1.33 -1.91
C PRO A 403 10.13 -2.22 -2.54
N TYR A 404 10.09 -3.50 -2.17
CA TYR A 404 8.97 -4.37 -2.52
C TYR A 404 7.70 -3.95 -1.76
N ILE A 405 6.54 -4.26 -2.31
CA ILE A 405 5.25 -3.75 -1.80
C ILE A 405 4.53 -4.67 -0.81
N LYS A 406 5.17 -5.77 -0.39
CA LYS A 406 4.59 -6.73 0.56
C LYS A 406 5.66 -7.25 1.51
N ALA A 407 5.24 -7.47 2.75
CA ALA A 407 5.95 -8.28 3.73
C ALA A 407 5.73 -9.77 3.47
N PHE A 408 6.62 -10.59 4.04
CA PHE A 408 6.46 -12.03 4.17
C PHE A 408 6.61 -12.34 5.65
N ASP A 409 5.67 -13.08 6.21
CA ASP A 409 5.54 -13.34 7.64
C ASP A 409 5.56 -14.84 7.88
N ASP A 410 6.32 -15.27 8.87
CA ASP A 410 6.42 -16.67 9.30
C ASP A 410 6.53 -16.71 10.83
N GLY A 411 5.97 -17.75 11.46
CA GLY A 411 6.17 -18.03 12.88
C GLY A 411 6.63 -19.46 13.10
N TYR A 412 7.54 -19.66 14.05
CA TYR A 412 8.17 -20.95 14.34
C TYR A 412 8.23 -21.25 15.85
N PHE A 413 8.15 -22.53 16.18
CA PHE A 413 8.45 -23.07 17.50
C PHE A 413 9.84 -23.72 17.49
N CYS A 414 10.81 -23.05 18.11
CA CYS A 414 12.20 -23.48 18.20
C CYS A 414 12.47 -24.25 19.50
N LYS A 415 13.20 -25.35 19.44
CA LYS A 415 13.46 -26.23 20.60
C LYS A 415 14.37 -25.60 21.66
N ASP A 416 15.25 -24.70 21.25
CA ASP A 416 16.22 -24.04 22.11
C ASP A 416 16.66 -22.69 21.51
N GLU A 417 17.40 -21.92 22.32
CA GLU A 417 17.91 -20.60 21.94
C GLU A 417 18.88 -20.66 20.74
N ALA A 418 19.61 -21.78 20.57
CA ALA A 418 20.54 -21.92 19.46
C ALA A 418 19.80 -22.07 18.12
N GLU A 419 18.73 -22.87 18.09
CA GLU A 419 17.84 -23.00 16.93
C GLU A 419 17.13 -21.69 16.62
N LEU A 420 16.64 -20.98 17.63
CA LEU A 420 16.02 -19.66 17.47
C LEU A 420 16.98 -18.65 16.82
N GLN A 421 18.20 -18.53 17.35
CA GLN A 421 19.21 -17.63 16.77
C GLN A 421 19.60 -18.06 15.35
N GLN A 422 19.65 -19.36 15.07
CA GLN A 422 19.92 -19.86 13.72
C GLN A 422 18.80 -19.49 12.73
N VAL A 423 17.53 -19.63 13.14
CA VAL A 423 16.36 -19.21 12.34
C VAL A 423 16.45 -17.71 12.04
N ILE A 424 16.60 -16.86 13.06
CA ILE A 424 16.69 -15.39 12.87
C ILE A 424 17.85 -15.03 11.93
N ASN A 425 19.05 -15.62 12.14
CA ASN A 425 20.25 -15.31 11.38
C ASN A 425 20.19 -15.75 9.92
N THR A 426 19.46 -16.80 9.59
CA THR A 426 19.39 -17.35 8.22
C THR A 426 18.10 -16.99 7.47
N TYR A 427 17.06 -16.53 8.18
CA TYR A 427 15.79 -16.12 7.58
C TYR A 427 15.95 -15.06 6.48
N GLY A 428 15.19 -15.20 5.39
CA GLY A 428 15.32 -14.34 4.20
C GLY A 428 16.42 -14.73 3.22
N THR A 429 17.05 -15.90 3.41
CA THR A 429 17.99 -16.53 2.48
C THR A 429 17.56 -17.96 2.16
N ILE A 430 18.10 -18.53 1.08
CA ILE A 430 17.83 -19.93 0.73
C ILE A 430 18.27 -20.95 1.80
N GLU A 431 19.36 -20.64 2.51
CA GLU A 431 19.83 -21.47 3.62
C GLU A 431 18.80 -21.50 4.74
N GLY A 432 18.21 -20.35 5.06
CA GLY A 432 17.13 -20.24 6.05
C GLY A 432 15.94 -21.11 5.72
N GLY A 433 15.48 -21.12 4.47
CA GLY A 433 14.38 -21.99 4.03
C GLY A 433 14.71 -23.49 4.15
N SER A 434 15.98 -23.87 4.05
CA SER A 434 16.40 -25.26 4.27
C SER A 434 16.41 -25.63 5.76
N ILE A 435 16.77 -24.69 6.63
CA ILE A 435 16.81 -24.86 8.09
C ILE A 435 15.40 -24.93 8.67
N THR A 436 14.50 -24.05 8.23
CA THR A 436 13.15 -23.96 8.79
C THR A 436 12.20 -25.04 8.27
N LYS A 437 12.60 -25.82 7.26
CA LYS A 437 11.75 -26.83 6.61
C LYS A 437 11.16 -27.86 7.58
N ASP A 438 11.94 -28.26 8.59
CA ASP A 438 11.54 -29.29 9.56
C ASP A 438 11.08 -28.68 10.90
N ILE A 439 11.09 -27.35 11.02
CA ILE A 439 10.66 -26.63 12.23
C ILE A 439 9.14 -26.44 12.19
N LYS A 440 8.47 -26.67 13.32
CA LYS A 440 7.02 -26.50 13.43
C LYS A 440 6.66 -25.02 13.39
N THR A 441 5.64 -24.69 12.60
CA THR A 441 5.14 -23.31 12.49
C THR A 441 4.13 -22.98 13.59
N THR A 442 3.88 -21.71 13.82
CA THR A 442 2.87 -21.23 14.79
C THR A 442 1.43 -21.52 14.38
N ASP A 443 1.22 -21.83 13.10
CA ASP A 443 -0.07 -22.27 12.55
C ASP A 443 -0.36 -23.77 12.77
N ASN A 444 0.54 -24.48 13.46
CA ASN A 444 0.39 -25.91 13.72
C ASN A 444 -0.80 -26.20 14.65
N GLU A 445 -1.55 -27.27 14.38
CA GLU A 445 -2.68 -27.71 15.21
C GLU A 445 -2.28 -27.97 16.68
N GLN A 446 -1.02 -28.33 16.93
CA GLN A 446 -0.46 -28.60 18.27
C GLN A 446 0.19 -27.36 18.93
N LYS A 447 -0.13 -26.13 18.47
CA LYS A 447 0.51 -24.90 18.97
C LYS A 447 0.46 -24.74 20.49
N GLU A 448 -0.63 -25.16 21.14
CA GLU A 448 -0.79 -25.04 22.60
C GLU A 448 0.16 -25.97 23.39
N GLU A 449 0.51 -27.12 22.81
CA GLU A 449 1.49 -28.03 23.41
C GLU A 449 2.91 -27.56 23.12
N LEU A 450 3.18 -27.16 21.88
CA LEU A 450 4.49 -26.66 21.46
C LEU A 450 4.89 -25.39 22.25
N ALA A 451 3.97 -24.48 22.49
CA ALA A 451 4.21 -23.25 23.25
C ALA A 451 4.64 -23.48 24.72
N LYS A 452 4.45 -24.70 25.27
CA LYS A 452 4.89 -25.02 26.65
C LYS A 452 6.36 -25.39 26.72
N ASP A 453 6.87 -26.07 25.69
CA ASP A 453 8.20 -26.68 25.69
C ASP A 453 9.16 -26.08 24.65
N HIS A 454 8.68 -25.19 23.77
CA HIS A 454 9.47 -24.53 22.71
C HIS A 454 9.43 -23.01 22.84
N LEU A 455 10.46 -22.37 22.30
CA LEU A 455 10.54 -20.93 22.14
C LEU A 455 9.76 -20.51 20.90
N GLU A 456 8.76 -19.66 21.07
CA GLU A 456 8.00 -19.06 19.98
C GLU A 456 8.75 -17.86 19.39
N VAL A 457 8.85 -17.80 18.07
CA VAL A 457 9.41 -16.65 17.35
C VAL A 457 8.58 -16.33 16.11
N HIS A 458 8.27 -15.06 15.93
CA HIS A 458 7.61 -14.53 14.74
C HIS A 458 8.57 -13.64 13.96
N LEU A 459 8.56 -13.76 12.64
CA LEU A 459 9.47 -13.05 11.74
C LEU A 459 8.71 -12.41 10.59
N THR A 460 9.08 -11.17 10.28
CA THR A 460 8.68 -10.46 9.07
C THR A 460 9.93 -10.14 8.25
N LYS A 461 9.95 -10.47 6.94
CA LYS A 461 10.98 -10.00 6.01
C LYS A 461 10.43 -9.02 4.96
N LEU A 462 11.23 -7.99 4.72
CA LEU A 462 11.00 -6.93 3.74
C LEU A 462 12.17 -6.88 2.77
N TYR A 463 11.91 -6.52 1.51
CA TYR A 463 12.95 -6.48 0.48
C TYR A 463 13.11 -5.10 -0.16
N ILE A 464 14.36 -4.72 -0.41
CA ILE A 464 14.73 -3.58 -1.25
C ILE A 464 15.67 -4.08 -2.36
N GLY A 465 15.23 -4.01 -3.62
CA GLY A 465 16.08 -4.27 -4.78
C GLY A 465 17.02 -3.11 -5.04
N LEU A 466 18.31 -3.38 -5.26
CA LEU A 466 19.33 -2.37 -5.50
C LEU A 466 19.80 -2.40 -6.96
N LYS A 467 19.71 -1.24 -7.63
CA LYS A 467 20.43 -0.98 -8.88
C LYS A 467 21.66 -0.13 -8.53
N ILE A 468 22.83 -0.72 -8.74
CA ILE A 468 24.11 -0.12 -8.36
C ILE A 468 24.84 0.32 -9.63
N ASP A 469 25.32 1.55 -9.65
CA ASP A 469 26.19 2.10 -10.69
C ASP A 469 27.51 2.58 -10.05
N LEU A 470 28.49 1.67 -9.95
CA LEU A 470 29.81 1.99 -9.41
C LEU A 470 30.65 2.63 -10.52
N GLN A 471 30.51 3.95 -10.69
CA GLN A 471 31.48 4.72 -11.47
C GLN A 471 32.77 4.86 -10.65
N ASN A 472 33.94 4.82 -11.30
CA ASN A 472 35.30 5.00 -10.72
C ASN A 472 36.00 3.77 -10.09
N GLY A 473 35.59 2.54 -10.40
CA GLY A 473 36.42 1.36 -10.12
C GLY A 473 36.42 0.91 -8.65
N ASP A 474 35.60 1.53 -7.79
CA ASP A 474 35.28 1.01 -6.48
C ASP A 474 34.57 -0.34 -6.60
N LYS A 475 35.05 -1.32 -5.84
CA LYS A 475 34.55 -2.71 -5.90
C LYS A 475 33.45 -3.00 -4.88
N LYS A 476 33.20 -2.08 -3.94
CA LYS A 476 32.29 -2.27 -2.81
C LYS A 476 31.48 -1.00 -2.55
N LEU A 477 30.17 -1.15 -2.51
CA LEU A 477 29.24 -0.13 -2.08
C LEU A 477 29.19 -0.13 -0.54
N ASP A 478 29.43 1.02 0.09
CA ASP A 478 29.26 1.19 1.54
C ASP A 478 27.86 1.72 1.87
N ILE A 479 27.06 0.89 2.53
CA ILE A 479 25.72 1.22 3.02
C ILE A 479 25.63 1.13 4.55
N GLN A 480 26.77 1.05 5.26
CA GLN A 480 26.80 0.86 6.70
C GLN A 480 26.08 1.99 7.43
N HIS A 481 26.32 3.24 7.02
CA HIS A 481 25.71 4.41 7.66
C HIS A 481 24.17 4.43 7.53
N PRO A 482 23.56 4.35 6.32
CA PRO A 482 22.11 4.21 6.18
C PRO A 482 21.50 3.08 7.01
N CYS A 483 22.15 1.91 7.02
CA CYS A 483 21.69 0.75 7.79
C CYS A 483 21.78 0.99 9.31
N ALA A 484 22.86 1.59 9.79
CA ALA A 484 23.06 1.91 11.20
C ALA A 484 22.02 2.91 11.72
N GLU A 485 21.73 3.96 10.94
CA GLU A 485 20.68 4.91 11.28
C GLU A 485 19.30 4.26 11.31
N PHE A 486 19.00 3.38 10.34
CA PHE A 486 17.74 2.62 10.35
C PHE A 486 17.62 1.72 11.58
N PHE A 487 18.68 1.00 11.95
CA PHE A 487 18.71 0.24 13.19
C PHE A 487 18.44 1.13 14.42
N SER A 488 19.02 2.32 14.47
CA SER A 488 18.77 3.26 15.58
C SER A 488 17.31 3.71 15.63
N ILE A 489 16.67 3.96 14.49
CA ILE A 489 15.25 4.32 14.41
C ILE A 489 14.39 3.18 14.95
N CYS A 490 14.64 1.94 14.51
CA CYS A 490 13.88 0.78 14.97
C CYS A 490 14.06 0.51 16.48
N LYS A 491 15.28 0.71 17.00
CA LYS A 491 15.59 0.53 18.43
C LYS A 491 15.12 1.67 19.33
N SER A 492 14.76 2.82 18.77
CA SER A 492 14.17 3.94 19.52
C SER A 492 12.66 3.81 19.76
N TRP A 493 12.04 2.72 19.31
CA TRP A 493 10.64 2.44 19.62
C TRP A 493 10.47 2.24 21.12
N GLN A 494 9.44 2.85 21.70
CA GLN A 494 9.27 2.95 23.15
C GLN A 494 9.15 1.59 23.85
N SER A 495 8.54 0.61 23.20
CA SER A 495 8.36 -0.76 23.71
C SER A 495 9.50 -1.71 23.32
N PHE A 496 10.58 -1.20 22.71
CA PHE A 496 11.68 -2.04 22.26
C PHE A 496 12.43 -2.68 23.45
N ASP A 497 12.30 -3.99 23.59
CA ASP A 497 13.13 -4.84 24.44
C ASP A 497 14.14 -5.64 23.61
N SER A 498 15.43 -5.49 23.87
CA SER A 498 16.51 -6.18 23.14
C SER A 498 16.59 -7.69 23.37
N LYS A 499 15.87 -8.22 24.37
CA LYS A 499 15.74 -9.66 24.62
C LYS A 499 14.66 -10.31 23.77
N ILE A 500 13.69 -9.52 23.31
CA ILE A 500 12.49 -10.00 22.62
C ILE A 500 12.54 -9.58 21.14
N HIS A 501 13.00 -8.36 20.87
CA HIS A 501 12.94 -7.72 19.57
C HIS A 501 14.30 -7.73 18.88
N HIS A 502 14.32 -8.23 17.65
CA HIS A 502 15.52 -8.31 16.82
C HIS A 502 15.27 -7.68 15.45
N ILE A 503 16.29 -6.99 14.93
CA ILE A 503 16.27 -6.39 13.59
C ILE A 503 17.58 -6.70 12.89
N GLN A 504 17.50 -7.24 11.68
CA GLN A 504 18.66 -7.56 10.84
C GLN A 504 18.49 -6.98 9.43
N ILE A 505 19.60 -6.60 8.81
CA ILE A 505 19.64 -6.23 7.39
C ILE A 505 20.70 -7.09 6.73
N LYS A 506 20.29 -7.87 5.74
CA LYS A 506 21.14 -8.84 5.03
C LYS A 506 21.26 -8.41 3.57
N ASN A 507 22.47 -8.47 3.02
CA ASN A 507 22.67 -8.34 1.58
C ASN A 507 22.51 -9.72 0.94
N VAL A 508 21.47 -9.88 0.14
CA VAL A 508 21.10 -11.13 -0.52
C VAL A 508 21.29 -10.97 -2.03
N LYS A 509 22.03 -11.89 -2.64
CA LYS A 509 22.19 -11.91 -4.10
C LYS A 509 20.98 -12.55 -4.74
N LEU A 510 20.73 -12.22 -6.00
CA LEU A 510 19.59 -12.75 -6.77
C LEU A 510 19.39 -14.27 -6.63
N TYR A 511 20.47 -15.04 -6.75
CA TYR A 511 20.41 -16.51 -6.71
C TYR A 511 20.34 -17.10 -5.28
N ASP A 512 20.55 -16.27 -4.25
CA ASP A 512 20.49 -16.66 -2.83
C ASP A 512 19.15 -16.24 -2.17
N LEU A 513 18.24 -15.61 -2.93
CA LEU A 513 16.87 -15.34 -2.49
C LEU A 513 16.14 -16.65 -2.15
N PRO A 514 15.31 -16.66 -1.08
CA PRO A 514 14.58 -17.84 -0.67
C PRO A 514 13.46 -18.17 -1.67
N ASP A 515 13.00 -19.42 -1.68
CA ASP A 515 12.07 -19.88 -2.71
C ASP A 515 10.64 -19.31 -2.56
N ASP A 516 10.27 -18.83 -1.36
CA ASP A 516 8.94 -18.31 -1.03
C ASP A 516 8.64 -16.93 -1.65
N VAL A 517 9.64 -16.24 -2.20
CA VAL A 517 9.42 -14.97 -2.93
C VAL A 517 8.92 -15.18 -4.36
N TYR A 518 9.01 -16.40 -4.88
CA TYR A 518 8.60 -16.76 -6.24
C TYR A 518 7.17 -17.29 -6.24
N ALA A 519 6.34 -16.81 -7.17
CA ALA A 519 4.99 -17.31 -7.32
C ALA A 519 4.98 -18.73 -7.91
N GLU A 520 3.86 -19.44 -7.79
CA GLU A 520 3.69 -20.74 -8.43
C GLU A 520 3.99 -20.67 -9.94
N GLY A 521 4.89 -21.52 -10.41
CA GLY A 521 5.36 -21.54 -11.81
C GLY A 521 6.54 -20.61 -12.12
N GLU A 522 6.94 -19.72 -11.21
CA GLU A 522 8.19 -18.96 -11.35
C GLU A 522 9.39 -19.81 -10.92
N THR A 523 10.47 -19.76 -11.69
CA THR A 523 11.72 -20.44 -11.34
C THR A 523 12.74 -19.46 -10.78
N ARG A 524 13.37 -19.82 -9.66
CA ARG A 524 14.49 -19.08 -9.09
C ARG A 524 15.65 -18.99 -10.10
N PRO A 525 16.29 -17.82 -10.28
CA PRO A 525 17.47 -17.69 -11.12
C PRO A 525 18.65 -18.53 -10.64
N ALA A 526 19.21 -19.34 -11.53
CA ALA A 526 20.38 -20.16 -11.24
C ALA A 526 21.68 -19.34 -11.30
N LYS A 527 22.64 -19.71 -10.46
CA LYS A 527 23.99 -19.14 -10.50
C LYS A 527 24.66 -19.53 -11.83
N PRO A 528 25.24 -18.59 -12.60
CA PRO A 528 25.92 -18.93 -13.83
C PRO A 528 27.09 -19.88 -13.52
N THR A 529 27.06 -21.09 -14.09
CA THR A 529 28.17 -22.05 -13.98
C THR A 529 29.40 -21.44 -14.65
N LYS A 530 30.49 -21.29 -13.89
CA LYS A 530 31.78 -20.89 -14.47
C LYS A 530 32.15 -21.94 -15.51
N ARG A 531 32.05 -21.63 -16.81
CA ARG A 531 32.68 -22.43 -17.86
C ARG A 531 34.16 -22.54 -17.48
N LYS A 532 34.63 -23.76 -17.16
CA LYS A 532 36.06 -24.06 -17.04
C LYS A 532 36.70 -23.56 -18.34
N ARG A 533 37.52 -22.51 -18.26
CA ARG A 533 38.49 -22.22 -19.31
C ARG A 533 39.35 -23.47 -19.43
N THR A 534 39.14 -24.25 -20.49
CA THR A 534 40.08 -25.28 -20.90
C THR A 534 41.41 -24.58 -21.12
N ASN A 535 42.38 -24.89 -20.28
CA ASN A 535 43.77 -24.49 -20.45
C ASN A 535 44.27 -25.07 -21.78
N SER A 536 44.19 -24.29 -22.86
CA SER A 536 44.98 -24.54 -24.05
C SER A 536 46.44 -24.21 -23.72
N LYS A 537 47.19 -25.23 -23.30
CA LYS A 537 48.66 -25.20 -23.42
C LYS A 537 49.00 -24.95 -24.90
N ASN A 538 49.73 -23.86 -25.17
CA ASN A 538 50.76 -23.70 -26.21
C ASN A 538 50.77 -22.28 -26.79
N GLN A 539 51.72 -21.46 -26.34
CA GLN A 539 52.92 -21.08 -27.09
C GLN A 539 53.57 -19.86 -26.42
N ILE A 540 54.76 -20.10 -25.88
CA ILE A 540 55.68 -19.08 -25.39
C ILE A 540 56.13 -18.24 -26.59
N LYS A 541 55.63 -17.01 -26.72
CA LYS A 541 56.26 -15.99 -27.56
C LYS A 541 57.38 -15.33 -26.74
N LYS A 542 58.62 -15.62 -27.11
CA LYS A 542 59.84 -14.93 -26.64
C LYS A 542 59.69 -13.42 -26.88
N ARG A 543 59.88 -12.61 -25.84
CA ARG A 543 60.13 -11.16 -25.96
C ARG A 543 61.57 -10.92 -26.46
N PRO A 544 61.81 -9.99 -27.40
CA PRO A 544 63.17 -9.56 -27.70
C PRO A 544 63.74 -8.69 -26.57
N LYS A 545 65.03 -8.86 -26.27
CA LYS A 545 65.81 -8.04 -25.34
C LYS A 545 66.02 -6.65 -25.94
N SER A 546 65.64 -5.59 -25.22
CA SER A 546 66.08 -4.22 -25.51
C SER A 546 67.50 -4.02 -25.00
N ILE A 547 68.43 -3.71 -25.92
CA ILE A 547 69.78 -3.26 -25.63
C ILE A 547 69.71 -1.76 -25.32
N GLY A 548 70.28 -1.35 -24.19
CA GLY A 548 70.37 0.05 -23.78
C GLY A 548 71.35 0.83 -24.65
N ALA A 549 70.98 2.08 -24.98
CA ALA A 549 71.88 3.05 -25.55
C ALA A 549 72.34 4.01 -24.44
N VAL A 550 73.66 4.15 -24.40
CA VAL A 550 74.49 4.92 -23.47
C VAL A 550 74.41 6.41 -23.80
N ALA A 551 74.42 7.24 -22.76
CA ALA A 551 74.57 8.68 -22.85
C ALA A 551 75.92 9.08 -23.46
N ALA A 552 75.92 10.09 -24.34
CA ALA A 552 77.12 10.82 -24.72
C ALA A 552 76.85 12.32 -24.63
N SER A 553 77.71 12.95 -23.83
CA SER A 553 77.92 14.38 -23.65
C SER A 553 78.42 15.07 -24.93
N SER A 554 77.87 16.25 -25.23
CA SER A 554 78.58 17.49 -25.59
C SER A 554 77.58 18.64 -25.57
#